data_AF-A0A4D7QR46-F1
#
_entry.id   AF-A0A4D7QR46-F1
#
_cell.length_a   1.000
_cell.length_b   1.000
_cell.length_c   1.000
_cell.angle_alpha   90.00
_cell.angle_beta   90.00
_cell.angle_gamma   90.00
#
_symmetry.space_group_name_H-M   'P 1'
#
loop_
_entity.id
_entity.type
_entity.pdbx_description
1 polymer ?
#
loop_
_entity_poly.entity_id
_entity_poly.type
_entity_poly.pdbx_seq_one_letter_code
_entity_poly.pdbx_strand_id
1 'polypeptide(L)'
;MSALIGAPSGARANALEPFLARLGEAQVQYRTTTTLLRAGRNEDAEASLKKLTQLWAQISTLVRDKPPALFGQINLFPELIAGTGARLKRAADDLADGRADAALETILPLKRDWMNLRRAAGFYGIVECLDEASTVLGPLQAMRRTAPDLTRGEVRGDIIAKAAVYRYAVKRCESFANADLSSDSDYRRLTEAVFAALDVAATAIRLRDPALLERVLTDLKGYDTQLSQRFGG
;
A
#
# COMPACT_ATOMS: atom_id res chain seq x y z
N MET A 1 -41.61 -38.71 -15.33
CA MET A 1 -41.65 -37.35 -14.76
C MET A 1 -40.60 -37.31 -13.66
N SER A 2 -39.42 -36.75 -13.97
CA SER A 2 -38.93 -35.46 -13.40
C SER A 2 -38.13 -35.69 -12.12
N ALA A 3 -36.93 -35.14 -11.89
CA ALA A 3 -35.99 -34.37 -12.69
C ALA A 3 -34.61 -34.48 -11.99
N LEU A 4 -33.53 -34.47 -12.77
CA LEU A 4 -32.16 -34.37 -12.28
C LEU A 4 -31.95 -33.00 -11.60
N ILE A 5 -31.61 -32.99 -10.31
CA ILE A 5 -31.07 -31.80 -9.65
C ILE A 5 -29.57 -31.80 -9.91
N GLY A 6 -29.15 -31.13 -10.98
CA GLY A 6 -27.77 -30.76 -11.19
C GLY A 6 -27.39 -29.63 -10.25
N ALA A 7 -26.43 -29.86 -9.35
CA ALA A 7 -25.76 -28.79 -8.61
C ALA A 7 -24.64 -28.22 -9.49
N PRO A 8 -24.66 -26.93 -9.90
CA PRO A 8 -23.51 -26.32 -10.54
C PRO A 8 -22.69 -25.61 -9.46
N SER A 9 -21.92 -26.36 -8.67
CA SER A 9 -21.05 -25.80 -7.63
C SER A 9 -19.58 -26.20 -7.82
N GLY A 10 -19.08 -26.15 -9.06
CA GLY A 10 -17.69 -26.52 -9.37
C GLY A 10 -16.88 -25.54 -10.24
N ALA A 11 -17.47 -24.50 -10.84
CA ALA A 11 -16.81 -23.74 -11.92
C ALA A 11 -16.67 -22.22 -11.71
N ARG A 12 -17.01 -21.71 -10.51
CA ARG A 12 -16.92 -20.27 -10.17
C ARG A 12 -15.65 -19.88 -9.41
N ALA A 13 -14.86 -20.83 -8.91
CA ALA A 13 -13.72 -20.57 -8.03
C ALA A 13 -12.35 -20.39 -8.73
N ASN A 14 -12.18 -20.78 -9.99
CA ASN A 14 -10.84 -21.11 -10.50
C ASN A 14 -9.93 -19.96 -10.95
N ALA A 15 -10.41 -18.71 -11.05
CA ALA A 15 -9.58 -17.57 -11.48
C ALA A 15 -9.30 -16.56 -10.37
N LEU A 16 -9.98 -16.66 -9.23
CA LEU A 16 -9.88 -15.67 -8.16
C LEU A 16 -8.54 -15.75 -7.43
N GLU A 17 -8.17 -16.93 -6.93
CA GLU A 17 -6.90 -17.11 -6.21
C GLU A 17 -5.68 -16.82 -7.10
N PRO A 18 -5.60 -17.33 -8.35
CA PRO A 18 -4.50 -16.98 -9.24
C PRO A 18 -4.45 -15.48 -9.55
N PHE A 19 -5.59 -14.80 -9.69
CA PHE A 19 -5.63 -13.36 -9.91
C PHE A 19 -5.12 -12.59 -8.69
N LEU A 20 -5.59 -12.92 -7.49
CA LEU A 20 -5.16 -12.26 -6.25
C LEU A 20 -3.67 -12.48 -5.97
N ALA A 21 -3.17 -13.70 -6.20
CA ALA A 21 -1.76 -14.01 -6.06
C ALA A 21 -0.89 -13.15 -7.00
N ARG A 22 -1.26 -13.07 -8.28
CA ARG A 22 -0.54 -12.25 -9.27
C ARG A 22 -0.66 -10.76 -9.01
N LEU A 23 -1.82 -10.29 -8.55
CA LEU A 23 -1.99 -8.90 -8.15
C LEU A 23 -1.06 -8.55 -6.98
N GLY A 24 -0.92 -9.45 -6.00
CA GLY A 24 0.06 -9.32 -4.91
C GLY A 24 1.50 -9.27 -5.43
N GLU A 25 1.89 -10.18 -6.34
CA GLU A 25 3.23 -10.13 -6.97
C GLU A 25 3.49 -8.79 -7.69
N ALA A 26 2.50 -8.28 -8.42
CA ALA A 26 2.59 -7.00 -9.11
C ALA A 26 2.71 -5.83 -8.13
N GLN A 27 1.99 -5.86 -7.00
CA GLN A 27 2.07 -4.86 -5.94
C GLN A 27 3.46 -4.83 -5.29
N VAL A 28 4.02 -6.00 -4.97
CA VAL A 28 5.41 -6.14 -4.50
C VAL A 28 6.40 -5.55 -5.51
N GLN A 29 6.29 -5.94 -6.78
CA GLN A 29 7.21 -5.47 -7.82
C GLN A 29 7.09 -3.96 -8.04
N TYR A 30 5.89 -3.41 -7.99
CA TYR A 30 5.63 -1.96 -8.05
C TYR A 30 6.34 -1.19 -6.92
N ARG A 31 6.31 -1.70 -5.69
CA ARG A 31 7.05 -1.06 -4.58
C ARG A 31 8.55 -1.09 -4.81
N THR A 32 9.08 -2.19 -5.34
CA THR A 32 10.49 -2.28 -5.74
C THR A 32 10.82 -1.23 -6.82
N THR A 33 10.04 -1.16 -7.91
CA THR A 33 10.23 -0.18 -8.98
C THR A 33 10.22 1.26 -8.45
N THR A 34 9.22 1.64 -7.66
CA THR A 34 9.11 3.01 -7.14
C THR A 34 10.20 3.34 -6.11
N THR A 35 10.71 2.35 -5.37
CA THR A 35 11.85 2.54 -4.47
C THR A 35 13.13 2.81 -5.25
N LEU A 36 13.37 2.05 -6.33
CA LEU A 36 14.56 2.22 -7.19
C LEU A 36 14.55 3.56 -7.93
N LEU A 37 13.39 3.96 -8.48
CA LEU A 37 13.23 5.28 -9.12
C LEU A 37 13.53 6.42 -8.16
N ARG A 38 12.97 6.39 -6.94
CA ARG A 38 13.26 7.41 -5.92
C ARG A 38 14.72 7.45 -5.47
N ALA A 39 15.42 6.32 -5.57
CA ALA A 39 16.84 6.22 -5.25
C ALA A 39 17.75 6.63 -6.43
N GLY A 40 17.19 7.03 -7.59
CA GLY A 40 17.94 7.34 -8.80
C GLY A 40 18.62 6.13 -9.45
N ARG A 41 18.24 4.90 -9.06
CA ARG A 41 18.80 3.65 -9.58
C ARG A 41 18.09 3.25 -10.88
N ASN A 42 18.28 4.04 -11.93
CA ASN A 42 17.46 3.98 -13.15
C ASN A 42 17.59 2.64 -13.90
N GLU A 43 18.78 2.08 -14.02
CA GLU A 43 18.99 0.78 -14.69
C GLU A 43 18.27 -0.37 -13.94
N ASP A 44 18.41 -0.40 -12.61
CA ASP A 44 17.69 -1.37 -11.78
C ASP A 44 16.17 -1.16 -11.84
N ALA A 45 15.74 0.11 -11.85
CA ALA A 45 14.34 0.48 -11.99
C ALA A 45 13.76 0.02 -13.32
N GLU A 46 14.52 0.08 -14.42
CA GLU A 46 14.12 -0.38 -15.74
C GLU A 46 13.91 -1.90 -15.76
N ALA A 47 14.88 -2.66 -15.25
CA ALA A 47 14.74 -4.11 -15.11
C ALA A 47 13.53 -4.49 -14.24
N SER A 48 13.33 -3.76 -13.14
CA SER A 48 12.20 -3.93 -12.23
C SER A 48 10.85 -3.61 -12.91
N LEU A 49 10.76 -2.51 -13.67
CA LEU A 49 9.56 -2.09 -14.39
C LEU A 49 9.22 -3.04 -15.54
N LYS A 50 10.23 -3.60 -16.22
CA LYS A 50 10.04 -4.65 -17.22
C LYS A 50 9.37 -5.88 -16.60
N LYS A 51 9.84 -6.33 -15.43
CA LYS A 51 9.23 -7.44 -14.70
C LYS A 51 7.80 -7.12 -14.26
N LEU A 52 7.53 -5.90 -13.79
CA LEU A 52 6.18 -5.46 -13.46
C LEU A 52 5.24 -5.50 -14.68
N THR A 53 5.71 -5.01 -15.83
CA THR A 53 4.97 -5.06 -17.10
C THR A 53 4.65 -6.49 -17.52
N GLN A 54 5.59 -7.42 -17.36
CA GLN A 54 5.38 -8.85 -17.64
C GLN A 54 4.33 -9.48 -16.71
N LEU A 55 4.40 -9.19 -15.40
CA LEU A 55 3.38 -9.65 -14.44
C LEU A 55 2.00 -9.11 -14.82
N TRP A 56 1.92 -7.84 -15.22
CA TRP A 56 0.65 -7.25 -15.62
C TRP A 56 0.09 -7.86 -16.92
N ALA A 57 0.94 -8.21 -17.88
CA ALA A 57 0.53 -8.92 -19.10
C ALA A 57 -0.06 -10.31 -18.76
N GLN A 58 0.51 -11.01 -17.77
CA GLN A 58 -0.03 -12.28 -17.26
C GLN A 58 -1.40 -12.09 -16.61
N ILE A 59 -1.55 -11.07 -15.75
CA ILE A 59 -2.85 -10.70 -15.14
C ILE A 59 -3.88 -10.40 -16.23
N SER A 60 -3.52 -9.58 -17.20
CA SER A 60 -4.40 -9.16 -18.30
C SER A 60 -4.86 -10.35 -19.14
N THR A 61 -3.99 -11.34 -19.34
CA THR A 61 -4.32 -12.59 -20.04
C THR A 61 -5.25 -13.46 -19.21
N LEU A 62 -4.97 -13.61 -17.92
CA LEU A 62 -5.77 -14.42 -16.99
C LEU A 62 -7.24 -13.97 -16.93
N VAL A 63 -7.48 -12.65 -17.01
CA VAL A 63 -8.82 -12.07 -16.81
C VAL A 63 -9.52 -11.65 -18.10
N ARG A 64 -8.89 -11.85 -19.27
CA ARG A 64 -9.38 -11.38 -20.58
C ARG A 64 -10.77 -11.91 -20.90
N ASP A 65 -10.92 -13.23 -20.87
CA ASP A 65 -12.14 -13.88 -21.35
C ASP A 65 -13.13 -14.13 -20.22
N LYS A 66 -12.63 -14.32 -19.00
CA LYS A 66 -13.43 -14.63 -17.83
C LYS A 66 -12.86 -13.93 -16.58
N PRO A 67 -13.23 -12.65 -16.34
CA PRO A 67 -12.84 -11.98 -15.11
C PRO A 67 -13.37 -12.77 -13.89
N PRO A 68 -12.64 -12.80 -12.76
CA PRO A 68 -13.14 -13.46 -11.56
C PRO A 68 -14.46 -12.82 -11.13
N ALA A 69 -15.45 -13.63 -10.72
CA ALA A 69 -16.83 -13.18 -10.56
C ALA A 69 -16.99 -11.95 -9.65
N LEU A 70 -16.21 -11.86 -8.56
CA LEU A 70 -16.20 -10.71 -7.64
C LEU A 70 -15.72 -9.41 -8.32
N PHE A 71 -14.78 -9.52 -9.25
CA PHE A 71 -14.21 -8.38 -9.96
C PHE A 71 -14.97 -8.04 -11.24
N GLY A 72 -15.57 -9.04 -11.91
CA GLY A 72 -16.36 -8.84 -13.13
C GLY A 72 -17.66 -8.05 -12.92
N GLN A 73 -18.10 -7.88 -11.68
CA GLN A 73 -19.25 -7.03 -11.32
C GLN A 73 -18.85 -5.55 -11.11
N ILE A 74 -17.56 -5.27 -11.05
CA ILE A 74 -17.06 -3.90 -10.88
C ILE A 74 -16.98 -3.26 -12.26
N ASN A 75 -17.83 -2.26 -12.52
CA ASN A 75 -17.93 -1.60 -13.82
C ASN A 75 -16.58 -1.09 -14.36
N LEU A 76 -15.66 -0.68 -13.48
CA LEU A 76 -14.35 -0.13 -13.84
C LEU A 76 -13.24 -1.17 -14.01
N PHE A 77 -13.54 -2.47 -13.84
CA PHE A 77 -12.53 -3.51 -13.89
C PHE A 77 -11.81 -3.59 -15.24
N PRO A 78 -12.51 -3.63 -16.41
CA PRO A 78 -11.85 -3.66 -17.71
C PRO A 78 -10.95 -2.45 -17.97
N GLU A 79 -11.42 -1.24 -17.62
CA GLU A 79 -10.68 0.00 -17.77
C GLU A 79 -9.43 0.03 -16.88
N LEU A 80 -9.53 -0.50 -15.66
CA LEU A 80 -8.37 -0.59 -14.76
C LEU A 80 -7.32 -1.57 -15.30
N ILE A 81 -7.74 -2.71 -15.84
CA ILE A 81 -6.83 -3.70 -16.45
C ILE A 81 -6.08 -3.07 -17.64
N ALA A 82 -6.81 -2.48 -18.59
CA ALA A 82 -6.21 -1.85 -19.77
C ALA A 82 -5.38 -0.61 -19.41
N GLY A 83 -5.91 0.27 -18.56
CA GLY A 83 -5.29 1.52 -18.16
C GLY A 83 -3.99 1.33 -17.38
N THR A 84 -3.91 0.30 -16.53
CA THR A 84 -2.66 -0.06 -15.85
C THR A 84 -1.59 -0.47 -16.86
N GLY A 85 -1.93 -1.33 -17.83
CA GLY A 85 -0.99 -1.74 -18.87
C GLY A 85 -0.45 -0.55 -19.68
N ALA A 86 -1.34 0.38 -20.05
CA ALA A 86 -0.96 1.60 -20.76
C ALA A 86 -0.02 2.51 -19.94
N ARG A 87 -0.26 2.66 -18.63
CA ARG A 87 0.62 3.44 -17.74
C ARG A 87 1.99 2.78 -17.58
N LEU A 88 2.04 1.47 -17.39
CA LEU A 88 3.31 0.74 -17.28
C LEU A 88 4.14 0.88 -18.56
N LYS A 89 3.50 0.78 -19.73
CA LYS A 89 4.18 1.05 -21.01
C LYS A 89 4.72 2.47 -21.08
N ARG A 90 3.89 3.48 -20.77
CA ARG A 90 4.32 4.89 -20.79
C ARG A 90 5.49 5.13 -19.85
N ALA A 91 5.46 4.57 -18.65
CA ALA A 91 6.57 4.71 -17.71
C ALA A 91 7.86 4.05 -18.21
N ALA A 92 7.76 2.93 -18.95
CA ALA A 92 8.92 2.31 -19.57
C ALA A 92 9.49 3.19 -20.69
N ASP A 93 8.62 3.77 -21.51
CA ASP A 93 9.02 4.73 -22.55
C ASP A 93 9.68 5.98 -21.92
N ASP A 94 9.08 6.55 -20.86
CA ASP A 94 9.65 7.68 -20.11
C ASP A 94 11.03 7.35 -19.52
N LEU A 95 11.21 6.15 -18.95
CA LEU A 95 12.48 5.75 -18.35
C LEU A 95 13.57 5.53 -19.41
N ALA A 96 13.21 4.95 -20.56
CA ALA A 96 14.13 4.78 -21.70
C ALA A 96 14.60 6.14 -22.27
N ASP A 97 13.75 7.17 -22.21
CA ASP A 97 14.09 8.55 -22.57
C ASP A 97 14.91 9.28 -21.47
N GLY A 98 15.30 8.61 -20.39
CA GLY A 98 15.98 9.22 -19.24
C GLY A 98 15.09 10.07 -18.33
N ARG A 99 13.76 10.04 -18.51
CA ARG A 99 12.78 10.82 -17.74
C ARG A 99 12.27 10.02 -16.52
N ALA A 100 13.19 9.65 -15.63
CA ALA A 100 12.88 8.81 -14.45
C ALA A 100 11.79 9.40 -13.53
N ASP A 101 11.79 10.71 -13.32
CA ASP A 101 10.74 11.38 -12.52
C ASP A 101 9.36 11.26 -13.19
N ALA A 102 9.29 11.41 -14.52
CA ALA A 102 8.04 11.24 -15.27
C ALA A 102 7.55 9.77 -15.22
N ALA A 103 8.48 8.81 -15.31
CA ALA A 103 8.16 7.40 -15.15
C ALA A 103 7.58 7.11 -13.75
N LEU A 104 8.17 7.69 -12.69
CA LEU A 104 7.68 7.57 -11.32
C LEU A 104 6.26 8.15 -11.22
N GLU A 105 6.06 9.40 -11.61
CA GLU A 105 4.75 10.07 -11.55
C GLU A 105 3.68 9.31 -12.34
N THR A 106 4.03 8.71 -13.48
CA THR A 106 3.12 7.90 -14.30
C THR A 106 2.61 6.66 -13.54
N ILE A 107 3.45 5.99 -12.75
CA ILE A 107 3.06 4.75 -12.05
C ILE A 107 2.54 4.99 -10.62
N LEU A 108 2.85 6.11 -9.98
CA LEU A 108 2.44 6.41 -8.59
C LEU A 108 0.94 6.17 -8.29
N PRO A 109 0.00 6.53 -9.19
CA PRO A 109 -1.42 6.30 -8.93
C PRO A 109 -1.85 4.83 -8.91
N LEU A 110 -1.06 3.91 -9.47
CA LEU A 110 -1.41 2.48 -9.58
C LEU A 110 -1.67 1.84 -8.22
N LYS A 111 -0.90 2.21 -7.18
CA LYS A 111 -1.14 1.71 -5.81
C LYS A 111 -2.60 1.94 -5.38
N ARG A 112 -3.06 3.18 -5.53
CA ARG A 112 -4.42 3.58 -5.13
C ARG A 112 -5.47 2.86 -5.96
N ASP A 113 -5.25 2.76 -7.26
CA ASP A 113 -6.21 2.13 -8.16
C ASP A 113 -6.38 0.64 -7.81
N TRP A 114 -5.29 -0.08 -7.52
CA TRP A 114 -5.34 -1.48 -7.09
C TRP A 114 -5.94 -1.66 -5.70
N MET A 115 -5.69 -0.74 -4.75
CA MET A 115 -6.34 -0.74 -3.44
C MET A 115 -7.85 -0.54 -3.56
N ASN A 116 -8.28 0.42 -4.38
CA ASN A 116 -9.70 0.66 -4.63
C ASN A 116 -10.38 -0.53 -5.28
N LEU A 117 -9.69 -1.22 -6.21
CA LEU A 117 -10.21 -2.42 -6.82
C LEU A 117 -10.45 -3.53 -5.78
N ARG A 118 -9.47 -3.77 -4.90
CA ARG A 118 -9.58 -4.78 -3.84
C ARG A 118 -10.74 -4.46 -2.89
N ARG A 119 -10.85 -3.21 -2.43
CA ARG A 119 -11.98 -2.75 -1.60
C ARG A 119 -13.33 -2.90 -2.29
N ALA A 120 -13.42 -2.53 -3.57
CA ALA A 120 -14.66 -2.64 -4.35
C ALA A 120 -15.11 -4.10 -4.55
N ALA A 121 -14.17 -5.04 -4.55
CA ALA A 121 -14.44 -6.49 -4.57
C ALA A 121 -14.71 -7.08 -3.17
N GLY A 122 -14.80 -6.24 -2.12
CA GLY A 122 -15.07 -6.66 -0.75
C GLY A 122 -13.85 -7.19 0.00
N PHE A 123 -12.64 -7.08 -0.55
CA PHE A 123 -11.42 -7.46 0.17
C PHE A 123 -11.03 -6.38 1.17
N TYR A 124 -10.98 -6.78 2.43
CA TYR A 124 -10.46 -5.96 3.51
C TYR A 124 -9.68 -6.83 4.49
N GLY A 125 -8.36 -6.81 4.38
CA GLY A 125 -7.43 -7.52 5.26
C GLY A 125 -6.29 -6.62 5.71
N ILE A 126 -5.18 -7.25 6.08
CA ILE A 126 -3.99 -6.52 6.57
C ILE A 126 -3.47 -5.49 5.55
N VAL A 127 -3.51 -5.81 4.26
CA VAL A 127 -3.01 -4.96 3.18
C VAL A 127 -3.77 -3.62 3.14
N GLU A 128 -5.10 -3.67 3.08
CA GLU A 128 -5.94 -2.48 3.04
C GLU A 128 -5.85 -1.69 4.35
N CYS A 129 -5.79 -2.40 5.49
CA CYS A 129 -5.67 -1.75 6.78
C CYS A 129 -4.34 -0.97 6.91
N LEU A 130 -3.22 -1.56 6.50
CA LEU A 130 -1.93 -0.89 6.52
C LEU A 130 -1.87 0.29 5.53
N ASP A 131 -2.48 0.17 4.35
CA ASP A 131 -2.60 1.30 3.42
C ASP A 131 -3.37 2.50 4.02
N GLU A 132 -4.46 2.21 4.73
CA GLU A 132 -5.23 3.23 5.45
C GLU A 132 -4.44 3.82 6.62
N ALA A 133 -3.72 2.98 7.39
CA ALA A 133 -2.86 3.43 8.48
C ALA A 133 -1.76 4.38 7.96
N SER A 134 -1.10 4.03 6.86
CA SER A 134 -0.10 4.89 6.22
C SER A 134 -0.72 6.20 5.69
N THR A 135 -1.97 6.17 5.23
CA THR A 135 -2.69 7.38 4.79
C THR A 135 -2.93 8.33 5.96
N VAL A 136 -3.35 7.83 7.13
CA VAL A 136 -3.58 8.68 8.31
C VAL A 136 -2.29 9.20 8.96
N LEU A 137 -1.14 8.58 8.68
CA LEU A 137 0.17 9.10 9.07
C LEU A 137 0.55 10.37 8.28
N GLY A 138 0.04 10.54 7.05
CA GLY A 138 0.38 11.64 6.14
C GLY A 138 0.27 13.05 6.78
N PRO A 139 -0.87 13.41 7.40
CA PRO A 139 -1.02 14.69 8.08
C PRO A 139 -0.02 14.95 9.20
N LEU A 140 0.39 13.90 9.94
CA LEU A 140 1.42 14.00 10.98
C LEU A 140 2.81 14.19 10.36
N GLN A 141 3.10 13.51 9.25
CA GLN A 141 4.35 13.66 8.51
C GLN A 141 4.49 15.03 7.82
N ALA A 142 3.39 15.67 7.44
CA ALA A 142 3.41 17.01 6.85
C ALA A 142 4.07 18.05 7.77
N MET A 143 4.02 17.85 9.09
CA MET A 143 4.64 18.71 10.10
C MET A 143 6.18 18.68 10.07
N ARG A 144 6.80 17.73 9.36
CA ARG A 144 8.25 17.73 9.14
C ARG A 144 8.71 18.79 8.15
N ARG A 145 7.82 19.25 7.26
CA ARG A 145 8.16 20.26 6.24
C ARG A 145 8.29 21.65 6.85
N THR A 146 7.54 21.92 7.90
CA THR A 146 7.57 23.20 8.63
C THR A 146 7.47 22.88 10.09
N ALA A 147 8.56 23.13 10.83
CA ALA A 147 8.64 22.81 12.24
C ALA A 147 7.46 23.43 13.01
N PRO A 148 6.67 22.63 13.75
CA PRO A 148 5.52 23.14 14.48
C PRO A 148 5.97 24.02 15.64
N ASP A 149 5.25 25.13 15.87
CA ASP A 149 5.45 25.93 17.07
C ASP A 149 4.84 25.23 18.29
N LEU A 150 5.69 24.51 19.03
CA LEU A 150 5.30 23.76 20.21
C LEU A 150 4.98 24.65 21.43
N THR A 151 5.14 25.98 21.35
CA THR A 151 4.69 26.88 22.42
C THR A 151 3.17 27.06 22.40
N ARG A 152 2.55 26.89 21.22
CA ARG A 152 1.10 26.98 20.99
C ARG A 152 0.38 25.71 21.43
N GLY A 153 -0.65 25.87 22.28
CA GLY A 153 -1.39 24.74 22.86
C GLY A 153 -2.21 23.95 21.83
N GLU A 154 -2.82 24.66 20.90
CA GLU A 154 -3.58 24.13 19.77
C GLU A 154 -2.69 23.30 18.83
N VAL A 155 -1.45 23.72 18.58
CA VAL A 155 -0.50 22.96 17.76
C VAL A 155 -0.13 21.64 18.44
N ARG A 156 0.17 21.70 19.75
CA ARG A 156 0.43 20.48 20.55
C ARG A 156 -0.78 19.54 20.56
N GLY A 157 -1.97 20.08 20.77
CA GLY A 157 -3.22 19.30 20.77
C GLY A 157 -3.49 18.61 19.44
N ASP A 158 -3.25 19.31 18.33
CA ASP A 158 -3.39 18.79 16.98
C ASP A 158 -2.38 17.64 16.69
N ILE A 159 -1.12 17.78 17.13
CA ILE A 159 -0.12 16.70 17.03
C ILE A 159 -0.56 15.48 17.83
N ILE A 160 -1.02 15.66 19.09
CA ILE A 160 -1.50 14.57 19.94
C ILE A 160 -2.68 13.85 19.28
N ALA A 161 -3.64 14.60 18.74
CA ALA A 161 -4.81 14.04 18.06
C ALA A 161 -4.40 13.19 16.84
N LYS A 162 -3.54 13.72 15.98
CA LYS A 162 -3.03 13.00 14.80
C LYS A 162 -2.23 11.75 15.18
N ALA A 163 -1.40 11.83 16.22
CA ALA A 163 -0.65 10.69 16.75
C ALA A 163 -1.60 9.60 17.31
N ALA A 164 -2.65 9.98 18.02
CA ALA A 164 -3.66 9.04 18.54
C ALA A 164 -4.45 8.36 17.41
N VAL A 165 -4.81 9.09 16.35
CA VAL A 165 -5.47 8.53 15.17
C VAL A 165 -4.57 7.49 14.49
N TYR A 166 -3.28 7.80 14.30
CA TYR A 166 -2.35 6.84 13.70
C TYR A 166 -2.15 5.60 14.60
N ARG A 167 -1.99 5.78 15.91
CA ARG A 167 -1.93 4.67 16.88
C ARG A 167 -3.13 3.74 16.72
N TYR A 168 -4.32 4.31 16.70
CA TYR A 168 -5.56 3.54 16.56
C TYR A 168 -5.61 2.79 15.23
N ALA A 169 -5.23 3.44 14.13
CA ALA A 169 -5.22 2.82 12.82
C ALA A 169 -4.27 1.61 12.75
N VAL A 170 -3.06 1.72 13.28
CA VAL A 170 -2.09 0.61 13.33
C VAL A 170 -2.59 -0.52 14.23
N LYS A 171 -3.08 -0.20 15.44
CA LYS A 171 -3.63 -1.20 16.37
C LYS A 171 -4.81 -1.96 15.77
N ARG A 172 -5.68 -1.27 15.04
CA ARG A 172 -6.81 -1.91 14.35
C ARG A 172 -6.36 -2.96 13.33
N CYS A 173 -5.17 -2.81 12.75
CA CYS A 173 -4.66 -3.79 11.79
C CYS A 173 -4.31 -5.14 12.40
N GLU A 174 -4.11 -5.21 13.72
CA GLU A 174 -3.92 -6.48 14.43
C GLU A 174 -5.14 -7.41 14.30
N SER A 175 -6.36 -6.88 14.23
CA SER A 175 -7.56 -7.73 14.05
C SER A 175 -7.67 -8.33 12.65
N PHE A 176 -6.86 -7.86 11.70
CA PHE A 176 -6.79 -8.38 10.34
C PHE A 176 -5.55 -9.23 10.09
N ALA A 177 -4.66 -9.36 11.08
CA ALA A 177 -3.54 -10.27 11.02
C ALA A 177 -4.05 -11.72 11.19
N ASN A 178 -3.70 -12.60 10.26
CA ASN A 178 -3.95 -14.03 10.42
C ASN A 178 -3.00 -14.62 11.49
N ALA A 179 -3.17 -15.90 11.84
CA ALA A 179 -2.36 -16.56 12.86
C ALA A 179 -0.85 -16.49 12.55
N ASP A 180 -0.48 -16.71 11.29
CA ASP A 180 0.91 -16.65 10.84
C ASP A 180 1.50 -15.25 11.06
N LEU A 181 0.83 -14.21 10.58
CA LEU A 181 1.30 -12.83 10.72
C LEU A 181 1.30 -12.36 12.19
N SER A 182 0.33 -12.81 12.98
CA SER A 182 0.28 -12.50 14.42
C SER A 182 1.47 -13.09 15.19
N SER A 183 2.02 -14.21 14.70
CA SER A 183 3.21 -14.85 15.27
C SER A 183 4.54 -14.31 14.71
N ASP A 184 4.49 -13.59 13.58
CA ASP A 184 5.64 -13.01 12.92
C ASP A 184 6.36 -12.01 13.85
N SER A 185 7.64 -12.29 14.14
CA SER A 185 8.44 -11.48 15.06
C SER A 185 8.75 -10.10 14.50
N ASP A 186 8.87 -9.97 13.18
CA ASP A 186 9.16 -8.71 12.52
C ASP A 186 7.93 -7.80 12.46
N TYR A 187 6.75 -8.36 12.22
CA TYR A 187 5.49 -7.61 12.30
C TYR A 187 5.32 -7.02 13.71
N ARG A 188 5.40 -7.86 14.75
CA ARG A 188 5.26 -7.42 16.16
C ARG A 188 6.31 -6.37 16.54
N ARG A 189 7.57 -6.61 16.20
CA ARG A 189 8.66 -5.66 16.48
C ARG A 189 8.41 -4.30 15.83
N LEU A 190 7.91 -4.28 14.59
CA LEU A 190 7.62 -3.02 13.89
C LEU A 190 6.41 -2.29 14.48
N THR A 191 5.33 -3.00 14.83
CA THR A 191 4.16 -2.38 15.48
C THR A 191 4.51 -1.84 16.87
N GLU A 192 5.30 -2.58 17.64
CA GLU A 192 5.82 -2.13 18.94
C GLU A 192 6.70 -0.89 18.79
N ALA A 193 7.60 -0.86 17.80
CA ALA A 193 8.44 0.30 17.52
C ALA A 193 7.60 1.54 17.14
N VAL A 194 6.51 1.37 16.38
CA VAL A 194 5.56 2.46 16.11
C VAL A 194 4.94 2.99 17.41
N PHE A 195 4.45 2.11 18.29
CA PHE A 195 3.83 2.54 19.54
C PHE A 195 4.80 3.23 20.48
N ALA A 196 6.03 2.71 20.61
CA ALA A 196 7.09 3.32 21.38
C ALA A 196 7.47 4.69 20.83
N ALA A 197 7.62 4.84 19.52
CA ALA A 197 7.90 6.13 18.90
C ALA A 197 6.76 7.14 19.17
N LEU A 198 5.49 6.72 19.16
CA LEU A 198 4.36 7.57 19.50
C LEU A 198 4.36 8.01 20.99
N ASP A 199 4.87 7.18 21.91
CA ASP A 199 5.08 7.58 23.31
C ASP A 199 6.20 8.61 23.45
N VAL A 200 7.27 8.46 22.66
CA VAL A 200 8.33 9.48 22.60
C VAL A 200 7.80 10.79 22.00
N ALA A 201 6.91 10.74 21.00
CA ALA A 201 6.25 11.94 20.47
C ALA A 201 5.49 12.70 21.58
N ALA A 202 4.74 11.98 22.42
CA ALA A 202 4.04 12.60 23.55
C ALA A 202 5.02 13.28 24.53
N THR A 203 6.20 12.69 24.73
CA THR A 203 7.27 13.30 25.53
C THR A 203 7.85 14.56 24.87
N ALA A 204 8.13 14.53 23.57
CA ALA A 204 8.60 15.69 22.81
C ALA A 204 7.62 16.88 22.91
N ILE A 205 6.33 16.60 22.79
CA ILE A 205 5.26 17.60 22.89
C ILE A 205 5.21 18.20 24.30
N ARG A 206 5.31 17.36 25.36
CA ARG A 206 5.32 17.80 26.76
C ARG A 206 6.53 18.69 27.07
N LEU A 207 7.70 18.32 26.57
CA LEU A 207 8.94 19.08 26.74
C LEU A 207 9.06 20.28 25.78
N ARG A 208 8.16 20.38 24.81
CA ARG A 208 8.21 21.37 23.71
C ARG A 208 9.54 21.30 22.95
N ASP A 209 10.01 20.08 22.71
CA ASP A 209 11.28 19.80 22.04
C ASP A 209 11.03 19.51 20.55
N PRO A 210 11.25 20.50 19.65
CA PRO A 210 11.00 20.32 18.22
C PRO A 210 12.01 19.36 17.57
N ALA A 211 13.24 19.27 18.08
CA ALA A 211 14.27 18.39 17.54
C ALA A 211 13.94 16.93 17.86
N LEU A 212 13.50 16.64 19.09
CA LEU A 212 13.02 15.30 19.44
C LEU A 212 11.79 14.91 18.63
N LEU A 213 10.86 15.84 18.42
CA LEU A 213 9.68 15.59 17.60
C LEU A 213 10.07 15.25 16.15
N GLU A 214 10.98 16.00 15.54
CA GLU A 214 11.45 15.75 14.18
C GLU A 214 12.08 14.36 14.02
N ARG A 215 12.92 13.96 14.98
CA ARG A 215 13.53 12.63 15.03
C ARG A 215 12.47 11.53 15.11
N VAL A 216 11.52 11.67 16.02
CA VAL A 216 10.43 10.70 16.17
C VAL A 216 9.59 10.60 14.90
N LEU A 217 9.29 11.71 14.24
CA LEU A 217 8.55 11.70 12.98
C LEU A 217 9.34 11.00 11.86
N THR A 218 10.67 11.13 11.85
CA THR A 218 11.55 10.40 10.93
C THR A 218 11.50 8.89 11.21
N ASP A 219 11.63 8.48 12.46
CA ASP A 219 11.56 7.07 12.87
C ASP A 219 10.19 6.46 12.54
N LEU A 220 9.10 7.16 12.85
CA LEU A 220 7.74 6.75 12.50
C LEU A 220 7.58 6.52 11.00
N LYS A 221 8.16 7.39 10.16
CA LYS A 221 8.11 7.19 8.70
C LYS A 221 8.89 5.95 8.28
N GLY A 222 10.02 5.69 8.91
CA GLY A 222 10.83 4.48 8.67
C GLY A 222 10.07 3.21 9.02
N TYR A 223 9.43 3.15 10.19
CA TYR A 223 8.65 1.98 10.61
C TYR A 223 7.40 1.76 9.74
N ASP A 224 6.64 2.83 9.45
CA ASP A 224 5.51 2.80 8.52
C ASP A 224 5.90 2.24 7.13
N THR A 225 7.02 2.73 6.60
CA THR A 225 7.53 2.29 5.31
C THR A 225 7.90 0.80 5.35
N GLN A 226 8.54 0.33 6.41
CA GLN A 226 8.88 -1.09 6.58
C GLN A 226 7.63 -1.96 6.71
N LEU A 227 6.62 -1.54 7.49
CA LEU A 227 5.35 -2.25 7.60
C LEU A 227 4.67 -2.38 6.23
N SER A 228 4.53 -1.25 5.52
CA SER A 228 3.95 -1.23 4.17
C SER A 228 4.73 -2.07 3.17
N GLN A 229 6.07 -2.06 3.22
CA GLN A 229 6.89 -2.80 2.27
C GLN A 229 6.80 -4.32 2.46
N ARG A 230 6.77 -4.75 3.73
CA ARG A 230 6.79 -6.17 4.11
C ARG A 230 5.41 -6.82 4.12
N PHE A 231 4.38 -6.06 4.50
CA PHE A 231 3.04 -6.62 4.78
C PHE A 231 1.89 -5.91 4.03
N GLY A 232 2.16 -4.80 3.33
CA GLY A 232 1.17 -3.96 2.65
C GLY A 232 0.77 -4.40 1.23
N GLY A 233 0.69 -5.71 1.00
CA GLY A 233 0.45 -6.33 -0.31
C GLY A 233 1.72 -6.41 -1.11
#